data_AF-A0A2T5I425-F1
#
_entry.id   AF-A0A2T5I425-F1
#
_cell.length_a   1.000
_cell.length_b   1.000
_cell.length_c   1.000
_cell.angle_alpha   90.00
_cell.angle_beta   90.00
_cell.angle_gamma   90.00
#
_symmetry.space_group_name_H-M   'P 1'
#
loop_
_entity.id
_entity.type
_entity.pdbx_description
1 polymer ?
#
loop_
_entity_poly.entity_id
_entity_poly.type
_entity_poly.pdbx_seq_one_letter_code
_entity_poly.pdbx_strand_id
1 'polypeptide(L)'
;MPGKTIPLMLILVLFFTISAAQAQKNNPAADSRDVIKRMTKELGLNETQRTKVETILNTEKKKVEAVFNEERKKLQSIQDETRSSLKAVLTPEQMEKLENKMRQESGKNATQKK
;
A
#
# COMPACT_ATOMS: atom_id res chain seq x y z
N MET A 1 11.47 -20.02 45.65
CA MET A 1 10.49 -19.02 45.17
C MET A 1 11.15 -18.14 44.11
N PRO A 2 10.45 -17.80 43.02
CA PRO A 2 11.04 -17.33 41.77
C PRO A 2 11.14 -15.80 41.68
N GLY A 3 12.27 -15.29 41.18
CA GLY A 3 12.50 -13.88 40.85
C GLY A 3 12.67 -13.66 39.35
N LYS A 4 11.53 -13.67 38.64
CA LYS A 4 11.24 -13.12 37.30
C LYS A 4 12.43 -12.72 36.41
N THR A 5 12.61 -13.51 35.34
CA THR A 5 13.25 -13.09 34.10
C THR A 5 12.46 -11.93 33.47
N ILE A 6 13.16 -10.84 33.14
CA ILE A 6 12.64 -9.71 32.36
C ILE A 6 12.66 -10.16 30.89
N PRO A 7 11.51 -10.31 30.20
CA PRO A 7 11.55 -10.62 28.79
C PRO A 7 11.90 -9.37 27.99
N LEU A 8 13.07 -9.45 27.36
CA LEU A 8 13.52 -8.79 26.14
C LEU A 8 12.39 -8.11 25.35
N MET A 9 12.18 -6.81 25.59
CA MET A 9 11.28 -5.98 24.80
C MET A 9 12.11 -5.26 23.73
N LEU A 10 12.43 -5.97 22.66
CA LEU A 10 13.01 -5.36 21.46
C LEU A 10 11.85 -5.07 20.49
N ILE A 11 11.06 -4.04 20.81
CA ILE A 11 10.12 -3.47 19.85
C ILE A 11 10.96 -2.72 18.82
N LEU A 12 11.27 -3.39 17.72
CA LEU A 12 11.81 -2.74 16.53
C LEU A 12 10.67 -1.95 15.87
N VAL A 13 10.47 -0.71 16.33
CA VAL A 13 9.54 0.24 15.74
C VAL A 13 10.17 0.82 14.47
N LEU A 14 9.91 0.21 13.32
CA LEU A 14 10.13 0.83 12.01
C LEU A 14 8.88 1.62 11.61
N PHE A 15 8.80 2.87 12.09
CA PHE A 15 7.86 3.86 11.56
C PHE A 15 8.37 4.36 10.20
N PHE A 16 7.91 3.76 9.10
CA PHE A 16 7.84 4.45 7.82
C PHE A 16 6.41 4.95 7.61
N THR A 17 6.10 6.13 8.15
CA THR A 17 4.84 6.82 7.90
C THR A 17 4.89 7.48 6.52
N ILE A 18 4.53 6.72 5.48
CA ILE A 18 4.06 7.34 4.23
C ILE A 18 2.58 7.65 4.45
N SER A 19 2.27 8.93 4.66
CA SER A 19 0.89 9.44 4.65
C SER A 19 0.28 9.21 3.28
N ALA A 20 -0.34 8.05 3.05
CA ALA A 20 -1.20 7.81 1.90
C ALA A 20 -2.57 8.48 2.12
N ALA A 21 -2.57 9.81 2.18
CA ALA A 21 -3.78 10.60 2.07
C ALA A 21 -4.20 10.62 0.60
N GLN A 22 -4.90 9.57 0.15
CA GLN A 22 -5.82 9.56 -0.98
C GLN A 22 -6.41 8.15 -1.14
N ALA A 23 -7.46 7.87 -0.37
CA ALA A 23 -8.39 6.79 -0.69
C ALA A 23 -9.64 7.42 -1.32
N GLN A 24 -9.50 7.90 -2.56
CA GLN A 24 -10.62 8.44 -3.33
C GLN A 24 -11.10 7.36 -4.30
N LYS A 25 -12.23 6.73 -3.97
CA LYS A 25 -13.16 5.95 -4.85
C LYS A 25 -12.58 5.62 -6.23
N ASN A 26 -11.84 4.52 -6.30
CA ASN A 26 -10.97 4.13 -7.43
C ASN A 26 -11.76 3.76 -8.70
N ASN A 27 -12.16 4.75 -9.49
CA ASN A 27 -12.24 4.59 -10.94
C ASN A 27 -11.02 5.30 -11.54
N PRO A 28 -9.87 4.61 -11.72
CA PRO A 28 -8.65 5.24 -12.23
C PRO A 28 -8.78 5.73 -13.69
N ALA A 29 -9.89 5.39 -14.37
CA ALA A 29 -10.26 5.93 -15.67
C ALA A 29 -11.12 7.20 -15.58
N ALA A 30 -11.85 7.42 -14.48
CA ALA A 30 -12.53 8.69 -14.23
C ALA A 30 -11.52 9.78 -13.87
N ASP A 31 -10.53 9.42 -13.02
CA ASP A 31 -9.49 10.33 -12.54
C ASP A 31 -8.62 10.91 -13.66
N SER A 32 -8.08 10.08 -14.57
CA SER A 32 -7.24 10.56 -15.68
C SER A 32 -8.01 11.45 -16.67
N ARG A 33 -9.31 11.17 -16.90
CA ARG A 33 -10.15 12.00 -17.78
C ARG A 33 -10.42 13.37 -17.15
N ASP A 34 -10.62 13.42 -15.84
CA ASP A 34 -10.82 14.68 -15.11
C ASP A 34 -9.55 15.53 -15.12
N VAL A 35 -8.37 14.92 -14.98
CA VAL A 35 -7.07 15.60 -15.10
C VAL A 35 -6.89 16.21 -16.49
N ILE A 36 -7.11 15.43 -17.56
CA ILE A 36 -6.97 15.92 -18.94
C ILE A 36 -7.97 17.05 -19.21
N LYS A 37 -9.20 16.94 -18.71
CA LYS A 37 -10.23 17.98 -18.85
C LYS A 37 -9.80 19.29 -18.18
N ARG A 38 -9.23 19.22 -16.97
CA ARG A 38 -8.67 20.40 -16.28
C ARG A 38 -7.51 21.00 -17.07
N MET A 39 -6.54 20.19 -17.49
CA MET A 39 -5.41 20.66 -18.30
C MET A 39 -5.88 21.32 -19.61
N THR A 40 -6.87 20.74 -20.27
CA THR A 40 -7.45 21.29 -21.50
C THR A 40 -8.03 22.68 -21.26
N LYS A 41 -8.78 22.85 -20.16
CA LYS A 41 -9.38 24.13 -19.79
C LYS A 41 -8.34 25.18 -19.38
N GLU A 42 -7.43 24.83 -18.47
CA GLU A 42 -6.47 25.77 -17.88
C GLU A 42 -5.37 26.19 -18.86
N LEU A 43 -4.99 25.31 -19.79
CA LEU A 43 -3.90 25.55 -20.74
C LEU A 43 -4.40 25.86 -22.17
N GLY A 44 -5.72 25.84 -22.40
CA GLY A 44 -6.31 26.07 -23.72
C GLY A 44 -5.86 25.05 -24.76
N LEU A 45 -5.78 23.76 -24.38
CA LEU A 45 -5.28 22.73 -25.29
C LEU A 45 -6.25 22.53 -26.46
N ASN A 46 -5.72 22.52 -27.68
CA ASN A 46 -6.47 22.06 -28.85
C ASN A 46 -6.55 20.52 -28.89
N GLU A 47 -7.38 19.98 -29.79
CA GLU A 47 -7.64 18.54 -29.86
C GLU A 47 -6.38 17.72 -30.13
N THR A 48 -5.47 18.20 -30.98
CA THR A 48 -4.21 17.51 -31.25
C THR A 48 -3.31 17.46 -30.00
N GLN A 49 -3.22 18.55 -29.25
CA GLN A 49 -2.46 18.60 -28.00
C GLN A 49 -3.08 17.68 -26.94
N ARG A 50 -4.41 17.71 -26.81
CA ARG A 50 -5.15 16.87 -25.87
C ARG A 50 -4.89 15.38 -26.11
N THR A 51 -4.96 14.91 -27.35
CA THR A 51 -4.70 13.51 -27.71
C THR A 51 -3.26 13.09 -27.39
N LYS A 52 -2.29 13.99 -27.58
CA LYS A 52 -0.89 13.74 -27.19
C LYS A 52 -0.74 13.63 -25.68
N VAL A 53 -1.36 14.53 -24.90
CA VAL A 53 -1.36 14.48 -23.44
C VAL A 53 -2.00 13.19 -22.92
N GLU A 54 -3.13 12.80 -23.48
CA GLU A 54 -3.80 11.54 -23.14
C GLU A 54 -2.89 10.34 -23.37
N THR A 55 -2.19 10.31 -24.50
CA THR A 55 -1.23 9.24 -24.83
C THR A 55 -0.09 9.19 -23.79
N ILE A 56 0.48 10.34 -23.44
CA ILE A 56 1.58 10.44 -22.47
C ILE A 56 1.15 9.91 -21.10
N LEU A 57 0.02 10.39 -20.57
CA LEU A 57 -0.48 9.99 -19.25
C LEU A 57 -0.87 8.50 -19.21
N ASN A 58 -1.45 7.97 -20.30
CA ASN A 58 -1.75 6.54 -20.40
C ASN A 58 -0.48 5.68 -20.42
N THR A 59 0.57 6.13 -21.10
CA THR A 59 1.88 5.46 -21.09
C THR A 59 2.53 5.49 -19.72
N GLU A 60 2.50 6.64 -19.04
CA GLU A 60 2.99 6.78 -17.67
C GLU A 60 2.27 5.82 -16.73
N LYS A 61 0.94 5.81 -16.76
CA LYS A 61 0.11 4.92 -15.94
C LYS A 61 0.51 3.46 -16.08
N LYS A 62 0.72 2.98 -17.31
CA LYS A 62 1.17 1.60 -17.55
C LYS A 62 2.54 1.31 -16.94
N LYS A 63 3.47 2.26 -17.01
CA LYS A 63 4.81 2.12 -16.39
C LYS A 63 4.71 2.06 -14.87
N VAL A 64 3.91 2.95 -14.27
CA VAL A 64 3.67 2.96 -12.82
C VAL A 64 3.02 1.66 -12.35
N GLU A 65 2.02 1.17 -13.09
CA GLU A 65 1.36 -0.10 -12.78
C GLU A 65 2.32 -1.30 -12.86
N ALA A 66 3.22 -1.32 -13.85
CA ALA A 66 4.24 -2.35 -13.96
C ALA A 66 5.17 -2.36 -12.74
N VAL A 67 5.68 -1.19 -12.34
CA VAL A 67 6.53 -1.04 -11.13
C VAL A 67 5.77 -1.48 -9.88
N PHE A 68 4.54 -1.02 -9.71
CA PHE A 68 3.74 -1.39 -8.55
C PHE A 68 3.50 -2.91 -8.46
N ASN A 69 3.21 -3.55 -9.60
CA ASN A 69 3.01 -5.00 -9.66
C ASN A 69 4.29 -5.79 -9.35
N GLU A 70 5.45 -5.29 -9.78
CA GLU A 70 6.75 -5.88 -9.45
C GLU A 70 7.04 -5.76 -7.95
N GLU A 71 6.93 -4.55 -7.40
CA GLU A 71 7.20 -4.28 -5.98
C GLU A 71 6.22 -5.00 -5.07
N ARG A 72 4.95 -5.15 -5.48
CA ARG A 72 3.97 -5.95 -4.76
C ARG A 72 4.42 -7.40 -4.59
N LYS A 73 5.00 -8.01 -5.62
CA LYS A 73 5.51 -9.39 -5.54
C LYS A 73 6.70 -9.49 -4.60
N LYS A 74 7.63 -8.52 -4.65
CA LYS A 74 8.78 -8.45 -3.73
C LYS A 74 8.32 -8.35 -2.28
N LEU A 75 7.36 -7.46 -2.01
CA LEU A 75 6.78 -7.31 -0.68
C LEU A 75 6.08 -8.57 -0.20
N GLN A 76 5.38 -9.30 -1.07
CA GLN A 76 4.78 -10.60 -0.72
C GLN A 76 5.85 -11.62 -0.31
N SER A 77 6.96 -11.74 -1.07
CA SER A 77 8.07 -12.63 -0.71
C SER A 77 8.65 -12.30 0.67
N ILE A 78 8.91 -11.01 0.92
CA ILE A 78 9.45 -10.54 2.21
C ILE A 78 8.50 -10.88 3.36
N GLN A 79 7.18 -10.72 3.15
CA GLN A 79 6.17 -11.08 4.14
C GLN A 79 6.16 -12.59 4.43
N ASP A 80 6.25 -13.42 3.40
CA ASP A 80 6.27 -14.88 3.54
C ASP A 80 7.55 -15.36 4.25
N GLU A 81 8.70 -14.80 3.90
CA GLU A 81 9.99 -15.05 4.57
C GLU A 81 9.92 -14.65 6.04
N THR A 82 9.42 -13.45 6.34
CA THR A 82 9.23 -12.96 7.71
C THR A 82 8.30 -13.91 8.49
N ARG A 83 7.20 -14.34 7.88
CA ARG A 83 6.26 -15.28 8.50
C ARG A 83 6.92 -16.63 8.80
N SER A 84 7.78 -17.11 7.90
CA SER A 84 8.56 -18.33 8.12
C SER A 84 9.52 -18.18 9.30
N SER A 85 10.27 -17.08 9.36
CA SER A 85 11.19 -16.78 10.47
C SER A 85 10.46 -16.68 11.81
N LEU A 86 9.27 -16.07 11.85
CA LEU A 86 8.46 -15.98 13.07
C LEU A 86 7.98 -17.35 13.55
N LYS A 87 7.57 -18.25 12.64
CA LYS A 87 7.17 -19.62 13.00
C LYS A 87 8.29 -20.44 13.64
N ALA A 88 9.56 -20.10 13.37
CA ALA A 88 10.69 -20.78 13.99
C ALA A 88 10.92 -20.40 15.46
N VAL A 89 10.36 -19.27 15.92
CA VAL A 89 10.60 -18.73 17.27
C VAL A 89 9.34 -18.58 18.11
N LEU A 90 8.15 -18.61 17.50
CA LEU A 90 6.86 -18.50 18.18
C LEU A 90 6.18 -19.85 18.32
N THR A 91 5.40 -20.03 19.39
CA THR A 91 4.47 -21.16 19.47
C THR A 91 3.30 -20.99 18.49
N PRO A 92 2.60 -22.07 18.12
CA PRO A 92 1.40 -21.97 17.29
C PRO A 92 0.35 -20.98 17.82
N GLU A 93 0.09 -20.96 19.14
CA GLU A 93 -0.90 -20.04 19.71
C GLU A 93 -0.44 -18.57 19.65
N GLN A 94 0.86 -18.32 19.82
CA GLN A 94 1.44 -16.98 19.68
C GLN A 94 1.33 -16.48 18.24
N MET A 95 1.59 -17.35 17.26
CA MET A 95 1.47 -17.01 15.85
C MET A 95 0.02 -16.69 15.46
N GLU A 96 -0.94 -17.50 15.90
CA GLU A 96 -2.36 -17.25 15.65
C GLU A 96 -2.82 -15.92 16.26
N LYS A 97 -2.39 -15.62 17.49
CA LYS A 97 -2.68 -14.34 18.15
C LYS A 97 -2.12 -13.15 17.36
N LEU A 98 -0.91 -13.28 16.82
CA LEU A 98 -0.29 -12.25 15.98
C LEU A 98 -1.10 -12.02 14.70
N GLU A 99 -1.45 -13.09 13.97
CA GLU A 99 -2.21 -13.00 12.72
C GLU A 99 -3.59 -12.38 12.93
N ASN A 100 -4.27 -12.76 14.02
CA ASN A 100 -5.56 -12.18 14.38
C ASN A 100 -5.45 -10.67 14.67
N LYS A 101 -4.39 -10.23 15.36
CA LYS A 101 -4.16 -8.81 15.62
C LYS A 101 -3.91 -8.02 14.33
N MET A 102 -3.08 -8.56 13.42
CA MET A 102 -2.81 -7.94 12.12
C MET A 102 -4.08 -7.80 11.26
N ARG A 103 -4.95 -8.81 11.26
CA ARG A 103 -6.24 -8.78 10.55
C ARG A 103 -7.17 -7.72 11.14
N GLN A 104 -7.24 -7.61 12.46
CA GLN A 104 -8.08 -6.60 13.14
C GLN A 104 -7.60 -5.17 12.85
N GLU A 105 -6.29 -4.93 12.88
CA GLU A 105 -5.72 -3.61 12.55
C GLU A 105 -6.01 -3.24 11.08
N SER A 106 -5.85 -4.19 10.17
CA SER A 106 -6.19 -3.99 8.75
C SER A 106 -7.68 -3.69 8.55
N GLY A 107 -8.57 -4.36 9.30
CA GLY A 107 -10.01 -4.14 9.25
C GLY A 107 -10.45 -2.80 9.85
N LYS A 108 -9.86 -2.39 10.98
CA LYS A 108 -10.14 -1.07 11.61
C LYS A 108 -9.78 0.09 10.69
N ASN A 109 -8.66 -0.01 9.99
CA ASN A 109 -8.25 0.99 8.99
C ASN A 109 -9.19 1.03 7.78
N ALA A 110 -9.95 -0.03 7.50
CA ALA A 110 -10.97 -0.05 6.45
C ALA A 110 -12.31 0.53 6.92
N THR A 111 -12.71 0.30 8.18
CA THR A 111 -13.94 0.85 8.76
C THR A 111 -13.85 2.35 9.03
N GLN A 112 -12.68 2.87 9.40
CA GLN A 112 -12.46 4.33 9.59
C GLN A 112 -12.38 5.13 8.27
N LYS A 113 -12.38 4.44 7.12
CA LYS A 113 -12.40 5.05 5.78
C LYS A 113 -13.78 5.03 5.11
N LYS A 114 -14.83 4.60 5.81
CA LYS A 114 -16.24 4.67 5.37
C LYS A 114 -16.92 5.89 5.97
#